data_AF-A0AAV3R2V9-F1
#
_entry.id   AF-A0AAV3R2V9-F1
#
_cell.length_a   1.000
_cell.length_b   1.000
_cell.length_c   1.000
_cell.angle_alpha   90.00
_cell.angle_beta   90.00
_cell.angle_gamma   90.00
#
_symmetry.space_group_name_H-M   'P 1'
#
loop_
_entity.id
_entity.type
_entity.pdbx_description
1 polymer ?
#
loop_
_entity_poly.entity_id
_entity_poly.type
_entity_poly.pdbx_seq_one_letter_code
_entity_poly.pdbx_strand_id
1 'polypeptide(L)'
;MDQGTSNLPRSTHTREIIWKLAEAGMNVARLNIGVGTPDCVSVNYDDFVNDVEVGDMLLVDGGMMSLMVKSKTEDSVICEVIDGGELKSRRHLNVRGKSATLPSITEKDWDDIKFGVDNKIDFYAVSFVKDAAVVHELKNYLNNIHVIVKIESADSIPNLHSIITASDGVSIFINT
;
A
#
# COMPACT_ATOMS: atom_id res chain seq x y z
N MET A 1 27.02 -38.11 9.72
CA MET A 1 25.58 -38.15 10.03
C MET A 1 25.02 -36.84 9.53
N ASP A 2 24.45 -36.91 8.34
CA ASP A 2 23.66 -35.86 7.71
C ASP A 2 22.25 -35.83 8.35
N GLN A 3 21.47 -34.75 8.12
CA GLN A 3 20.07 -34.43 8.49
C GLN A 3 20.01 -33.07 9.23
N GLY A 4 19.34 -32.02 8.79
CA GLY A 4 18.52 -31.81 7.59
C GLY A 4 18.03 -30.35 7.61
N THR A 5 18.27 -29.63 6.53
CA THR A 5 17.75 -28.28 6.29
C THR A 5 16.26 -28.37 5.95
N SER A 6 15.40 -27.77 6.78
CA SER A 6 13.95 -27.74 6.52
C SER A 6 13.62 -26.72 5.42
N ASN A 7 13.51 -27.23 4.20
CA ASN A 7 12.89 -26.52 3.08
C ASN A 7 11.40 -26.28 3.38
N LEU A 8 11.05 -25.03 3.71
CA LEU A 8 9.66 -24.55 3.65
C LEU A 8 9.23 -24.48 2.18
N PRO A 9 8.12 -25.11 1.77
CA PRO A 9 7.69 -25.11 0.38
C PRO A 9 7.20 -23.70 -0.02
N ARG A 10 7.77 -23.15 -1.11
CA ARG A 10 7.22 -21.95 -1.77
C ARG A 10 5.83 -22.28 -2.30
N SER A 11 4.80 -21.63 -1.73
CA SER A 11 3.41 -21.97 -2.02
C SER A 11 3.00 -21.56 -3.44
N THR A 12 2.64 -22.55 -4.24
CA THR A 12 2.10 -22.44 -5.60
C THR A 12 0.59 -22.12 -5.64
N HIS A 13 -0.01 -21.74 -4.51
CA HIS A 13 -1.46 -21.83 -4.29
C HIS A 13 -2.29 -20.59 -4.70
N THR A 14 -1.67 -19.49 -5.12
CA THR A 14 -2.43 -18.25 -5.34
C THR A 14 -3.44 -18.33 -6.50
N ARG A 15 -3.18 -19.20 -7.50
CA ARG A 15 -4.07 -19.39 -8.65
C ARG A 15 -5.39 -20.07 -8.33
N GLU A 16 -5.50 -20.85 -7.25
CA GLU A 16 -6.73 -21.58 -6.91
C GLU A 16 -7.68 -20.81 -5.98
N ILE A 17 -7.17 -19.81 -5.26
CA ILE A 17 -7.87 -19.14 -4.14
C ILE A 17 -9.06 -18.28 -4.62
N ILE A 18 -8.90 -17.56 -5.73
CA ILE A 18 -9.98 -16.71 -6.27
C ILE A 18 -11.09 -17.56 -6.89
N TRP A 19 -10.73 -18.68 -7.53
CA TRP A 19 -11.69 -19.51 -8.25
C TRP A 19 -12.59 -20.31 -7.32
N LYS A 20 -12.10 -20.79 -6.17
CA LYS A 20 -12.95 -21.49 -5.19
C LYS A 20 -14.04 -20.62 -4.58
N LEU A 21 -13.81 -19.31 -4.47
CA LEU A 21 -14.83 -18.38 -4.01
C LEU A 21 -15.89 -18.15 -5.10
N ALA A 22 -15.48 -18.04 -6.37
CA ALA A 22 -16.38 -17.93 -7.52
C ALA A 22 -17.19 -19.21 -7.81
N GLU A 23 -16.64 -20.41 -7.55
CA GLU A 23 -17.28 -21.71 -7.81
C GLU A 23 -18.52 -21.97 -6.94
N ALA A 24 -18.66 -21.29 -5.80
CA ALA A 24 -19.84 -21.40 -4.92
C ALA A 24 -21.05 -20.54 -5.38
N GLY A 25 -20.97 -19.89 -6.55
CA GLY A 25 -22.05 -19.00 -7.03
C GLY A 25 -22.20 -17.70 -6.23
N MET A 26 -21.25 -17.40 -5.35
CA MET A 26 -21.17 -16.17 -4.58
C MET A 26 -19.86 -15.48 -4.94
N ASN A 27 -19.91 -14.38 -5.70
CA ASN A 27 -18.75 -13.58 -6.07
C ASN A 27 -18.13 -12.88 -4.84
N VAL A 28 -17.64 -13.61 -3.85
CA VAL A 28 -17.27 -13.06 -2.53
C VAL A 28 -15.79 -13.24 -2.26
N ALA A 29 -15.05 -12.16 -2.09
CA ALA A 29 -13.65 -12.18 -1.67
C ALA A 29 -13.56 -11.82 -0.18
N ARG A 30 -12.86 -12.64 0.62
CA ARG A 30 -12.50 -12.30 2.00
C ARG A 30 -11.06 -11.81 2.04
N LEU A 31 -10.85 -10.64 2.61
CA LEU A 31 -9.54 -10.04 2.87
C LEU A 31 -9.33 -9.95 4.38
N ASN A 32 -8.14 -10.28 4.89
CA ASN A 32 -7.82 -10.19 6.31
C ASN A 32 -6.41 -9.63 6.57
N ILE A 33 -6.21 -9.11 7.78
CA ILE A 33 -4.88 -8.76 8.27
C ILE A 33 -4.18 -10.07 8.70
N GLY A 34 -2.93 -10.29 8.26
CA GLY A 34 -2.11 -11.45 8.68
C GLY A 34 -2.02 -12.60 7.68
N VAL A 35 -2.01 -13.85 8.15
CA VAL A 35 -1.71 -15.04 7.31
C VAL A 35 -2.89 -15.38 6.40
N GLY A 36 -2.61 -15.46 5.09
CA GLY A 36 -3.59 -15.90 4.10
C GLY A 36 -3.93 -17.38 4.30
N THR A 37 -5.22 -17.69 4.35
CA THR A 37 -5.72 -19.07 4.32
C THR A 37 -6.15 -19.42 2.90
N PRO A 38 -6.43 -20.70 2.58
CA PRO A 38 -6.96 -21.06 1.25
C PRO A 38 -8.23 -20.32 0.85
N ASP A 39 -8.97 -19.76 1.82
CA ASP A 39 -10.25 -19.08 1.62
C ASP A 39 -10.16 -17.56 1.87
N CYS A 40 -8.94 -17.01 2.05
CA CYS A 40 -8.76 -15.61 2.41
C CYS A 40 -7.46 -15.02 1.84
N VAL A 41 -7.57 -13.78 1.34
CA VAL A 41 -6.42 -13.01 0.86
C VAL A 41 -5.86 -12.17 2.00
N SER A 42 -4.58 -12.38 2.28
CA SER A 42 -3.80 -11.56 3.21
C SER A 42 -3.58 -10.15 2.67
N VAL A 43 -3.85 -9.14 3.49
CA VAL A 43 -3.47 -7.74 3.26
C VAL A 43 -2.37 -7.37 4.25
N ASN A 44 -1.25 -6.89 3.72
CA ASN A 44 -0.10 -6.46 4.51
C ASN A 44 -0.20 -4.97 4.88
N TYR A 45 -1.28 -4.62 5.60
CA TYR A 45 -1.50 -3.29 6.15
C TYR A 45 -2.42 -3.41 7.38
N ASP A 46 -1.86 -3.15 8.56
CA ASP A 46 -2.54 -3.41 9.83
C ASP A 46 -3.80 -2.55 10.03
N ASP A 47 -3.82 -1.32 9.51
CA ASP A 47 -4.98 -0.43 9.59
C ASP A 47 -5.98 -0.60 8.44
N PHE A 48 -5.80 -1.59 7.57
CA PHE A 48 -6.64 -1.80 6.38
C PHE A 48 -8.15 -1.86 6.71
N VAL A 49 -8.53 -2.60 7.74
CA VAL A 49 -9.95 -2.76 8.12
C VAL A 49 -10.53 -1.43 8.63
N ASN A 50 -9.70 -0.58 9.26
CA ASN A 50 -10.10 0.73 9.77
C ASN A 50 -10.26 1.75 8.65
N ASP A 51 -9.40 1.70 7.64
CA ASP A 51 -9.40 2.63 6.50
C ASP A 51 -10.50 2.33 5.45
N VAL A 52 -11.16 1.17 5.58
CA VAL A 52 -12.18 0.70 4.64
C VAL A 52 -13.58 0.75 5.25
N GLU A 53 -14.54 1.21 4.43
CA GLU A 53 -15.95 1.31 4.74
C GLU A 53 -16.82 0.47 3.79
N VAL A 54 -18.02 0.10 4.25
CA VAL A 54 -19.01 -0.57 3.40
C VAL A 54 -19.38 0.34 2.23
N GLY A 55 -19.34 -0.21 1.01
CA GLY A 55 -19.56 0.53 -0.23
C GLY A 55 -18.28 1.09 -0.87
N ASP A 56 -17.12 0.96 -0.21
CA ASP A 56 -15.85 1.30 -0.84
C ASP A 56 -15.52 0.35 -2.00
N MET A 57 -14.82 0.89 -2.99
CA MET A 57 -14.29 0.13 -4.12
C MET A 57 -12.80 -0.13 -3.93
N LEU A 58 -12.42 -1.37 -3.71
CA LEU A 58 -11.03 -1.79 -3.68
C LEU A 58 -10.56 -2.08 -5.11
N LEU A 59 -9.38 -1.57 -5.46
CA LEU A 59 -8.74 -1.72 -6.76
C LEU A 59 -7.45 -2.50 -6.60
N VAL A 60 -7.31 -3.58 -7.36
CA VAL A 60 -6.08 -4.36 -7.43
C VAL A 60 -5.29 -3.94 -8.67
N ASP A 61 -4.03 -3.60 -8.47
CA ASP A 61 -3.06 -3.16 -9.49
C ASP A 61 -3.59 -2.07 -10.44
N GLY A 62 -4.17 -1.01 -9.87
CA GLY A 62 -4.72 0.09 -10.69
C GLY A 62 -6.01 -0.30 -11.42
N GLY A 63 -6.78 -1.24 -10.87
CA GLY A 63 -8.11 -1.57 -11.39
C GLY A 63 -8.15 -2.74 -12.38
N MET A 64 -7.09 -3.55 -12.48
CA MET A 64 -7.15 -4.83 -13.21
C MET A 64 -8.13 -5.83 -12.60
N MET A 65 -8.46 -5.65 -11.32
CA MET A 65 -9.55 -6.33 -10.62
C MET A 65 -10.16 -5.34 -9.63
N SER A 66 -11.48 -5.42 -9.40
CA SER A 66 -12.21 -4.50 -8.53
C SER A 66 -13.15 -5.24 -7.58
N LEU A 67 -13.15 -4.85 -6.30
CA LEU A 67 -13.90 -5.52 -5.23
C LEU A 67 -14.72 -4.51 -4.42
N MET A 68 -16.04 -4.71 -4.34
CA MET A 68 -16.97 -3.84 -3.62
C MET A 68 -17.14 -4.31 -2.18
N VAL A 69 -16.83 -3.48 -1.20
CA VAL A 69 -16.94 -3.86 0.20
C VAL A 69 -18.41 -4.01 0.60
N LYS A 70 -18.78 -5.18 1.13
CA LYS A 70 -20.14 -5.50 1.57
C LYS A 70 -20.29 -5.52 3.08
N SER A 71 -19.27 -5.98 3.80
CA SER A 71 -19.24 -5.97 5.25
C SER A 71 -17.80 -6.04 5.78
N LYS A 72 -17.63 -5.67 7.06
CA LYS A 72 -16.36 -5.75 7.79
C LYS A 72 -16.57 -6.41 9.15
N THR A 73 -15.58 -7.17 9.59
CA THR A 73 -15.41 -7.63 10.98
C THR A 73 -14.29 -6.81 11.61
N GLU A 74 -13.81 -7.21 12.79
CA GLU A 74 -12.64 -6.60 13.43
C GLU A 74 -11.34 -6.79 12.64
N ASP A 75 -11.21 -7.93 11.95
CA ASP A 75 -9.96 -8.39 11.32
C ASP A 75 -10.07 -8.66 9.81
N SER A 76 -11.28 -8.56 9.25
CA SER A 76 -11.58 -8.99 7.89
C SER A 76 -12.54 -8.04 7.18
N VAL A 77 -12.42 -7.99 5.86
CA VAL A 77 -13.34 -7.31 4.95
C VAL A 77 -13.91 -8.34 3.97
N ILE A 78 -15.23 -8.36 3.84
CA ILE A 78 -15.95 -9.19 2.87
C ILE A 78 -16.36 -8.30 1.71
N CYS A 79 -15.92 -8.67 0.51
CA CYS A 79 -16.18 -7.93 -0.71
C CYS A 79 -16.93 -8.76 -1.74
N GLU A 80 -17.74 -8.10 -2.57
CA GLU A 80 -18.23 -8.65 -3.83
C GLU A 80 -17.20 -8.40 -4.94
N VAL A 81 -16.86 -9.40 -5.74
CA VAL A 81 -16.03 -9.24 -6.93
C VAL A 81 -16.86 -8.58 -8.02
N ILE A 82 -16.48 -7.37 -8.45
CA ILE A 82 -17.16 -6.63 -9.52
C ILE A 82 -16.51 -6.96 -10.86
N ASP A 83 -15.21 -6.65 -10.99
CA ASP A 83 -14.40 -7.07 -12.11
C ASP A 83 -13.42 -8.14 -11.62
N GLY A 84 -13.57 -9.38 -12.11
CA GLY A 84 -12.71 -10.50 -11.75
C GLY A 84 -11.35 -10.49 -12.46
N GLY A 85 -10.41 -11.28 -11.99
CA GLY A 85 -9.08 -11.38 -12.58
C GLY A 85 -8.16 -12.37 -11.86
N GLU A 86 -6.91 -12.48 -12.33
CA GLU A 86 -5.88 -13.29 -11.70
C GLU A 86 -5.14 -12.47 -10.62
N LEU A 87 -5.48 -12.65 -9.35
CA LEU A 87 -4.71 -12.16 -8.21
C LEU A 87 -3.48 -13.04 -8.01
N LYS A 88 -2.30 -12.47 -8.18
CA LYS A 88 -1.02 -13.10 -7.85
C LYS A 88 -0.59 -12.69 -6.43
N SER A 89 0.55 -13.18 -5.97
CA SER A 89 1.10 -12.73 -4.69
C SER A 89 1.62 -11.29 -4.78
N ARG A 90 1.56 -10.55 -3.66
CA ARG A 90 2.13 -9.20 -3.50
C ARG A 90 1.64 -8.19 -4.55
N ARG A 91 0.32 -8.14 -4.75
CA ARG A 91 -0.33 -7.17 -5.64
C ARG A 91 -0.71 -5.92 -4.88
N HIS A 92 -0.72 -4.79 -5.57
CA HIS A 92 -1.07 -3.52 -4.94
C HIS A 92 -2.57 -3.44 -4.76
N LEU A 93 -3.01 -3.07 -3.56
CA LEU A 93 -4.40 -2.85 -3.22
C LEU A 93 -4.59 -1.38 -2.88
N ASN A 94 -5.51 -0.72 -3.55
CA ASN A 94 -5.86 0.68 -3.30
C ASN A 94 -7.36 0.77 -2.99
N VAL A 95 -7.75 1.73 -2.14
CA VAL A 95 -9.15 2.06 -1.93
C VAL A 95 -9.49 3.26 -2.81
N ARG A 96 -10.46 3.13 -3.70
CA ARG A 96 -10.79 4.19 -4.66
C ARG A 96 -11.24 5.46 -3.92
N GLY A 97 -10.55 6.56 -4.17
CA GLY A 97 -10.87 7.86 -3.58
C GLY A 97 -10.45 8.00 -2.12
N LYS A 98 -9.73 7.03 -1.55
CA LYS A 98 -9.14 7.11 -0.23
C LYS A 98 -7.63 6.86 -0.30
N SER A 99 -6.93 7.39 0.68
CA SER A 99 -5.50 7.20 0.82
C SER A 99 -5.26 6.44 2.11
N ALA A 100 -4.24 5.57 2.12
CA ALA A 100 -3.85 4.89 3.34
C ALA A 100 -3.46 5.91 4.42
N THR A 101 -3.83 5.62 5.66
CA THR A 101 -3.41 6.36 6.85
C THR A 101 -2.02 5.89 7.27
N LEU A 102 -1.04 6.10 6.40
CA LEU A 102 0.37 5.83 6.68
C LEU A 102 1.15 7.15 6.76
N PRO A 103 2.13 7.26 7.68
CA PRO A 103 3.03 8.40 7.68
C PRO A 103 3.84 8.41 6.37
N SER A 104 4.17 9.60 5.89
CA SER A 104 4.98 9.75 4.67
C SER A 104 6.43 9.27 4.82
N ILE A 105 6.93 9.15 6.06
CA ILE A 105 8.25 8.61 6.40
C ILE A 105 8.07 7.64 7.57
N THR A 106 8.46 6.38 7.38
CA THR A 106 8.43 5.34 8.41
C THR A 106 9.75 5.25 9.19
N GLU A 107 9.79 4.50 10.29
CA GLU A 107 11.04 4.23 11.02
C GLU A 107 12.11 3.59 10.13
N LYS A 108 11.70 2.69 9.24
CA LYS A 108 12.59 2.06 8.26
C LYS A 108 13.15 3.11 7.28
N ASP A 109 12.30 4.03 6.80
CA ASP A 109 12.75 5.07 5.89
C ASP A 109 13.77 5.99 6.56
N TRP A 110 13.65 6.26 7.87
CA TRP A 110 14.65 6.99 8.63
C TRP A 110 16.02 6.30 8.68
N ASP A 111 16.04 4.96 8.73
CA ASP A 111 17.29 4.21 8.66
C ASP A 111 17.92 4.27 7.26
N ASP A 112 17.09 4.19 6.22
CA ASP A 112 17.54 4.38 4.83
C ASP A 112 18.05 5.82 4.59
N ILE A 113 17.42 6.82 5.22
CA ILE A 113 17.85 8.22 5.18
C ILE A 113 19.22 8.42 5.85
N LYS A 114 19.45 7.82 7.03
CA LYS A 114 20.77 7.87 7.69
C LYS A 114 21.83 7.26 6.79
N PHE A 115 21.54 6.10 6.21
CA PHE A 115 22.45 5.41 5.30
C PHE A 115 22.78 6.27 4.07
N GLY A 116 21.80 6.90 3.43
CA GLY A 116 22.06 7.73 2.26
C GLY A 116 22.82 9.02 2.58
N VAL A 117 22.66 9.59 3.79
CA VAL A 117 23.48 10.72 4.27
C VAL A 117 24.97 10.30 4.35
N ASP A 118 25.26 9.15 4.94
CA ASP A 118 26.63 8.62 5.04
C ASP A 118 27.25 8.36 3.65
N ASN A 119 26.41 8.06 2.66
CA ASN A 119 26.82 7.80 1.27
C ASN A 119 26.76 9.04 0.36
N LYS A 120 26.45 10.23 0.89
CA LYS A 120 26.45 11.50 0.16
C LYS A 120 25.56 11.49 -1.08
N ILE A 121 24.35 10.95 -0.97
CA ILE A 121 23.38 11.03 -2.06
C ILE A 121 22.95 12.48 -2.32
N ASP A 122 22.54 12.78 -3.55
CA ASP A 122 22.22 14.16 -3.96
C ASP A 122 20.79 14.58 -3.60
N PHE A 123 19.84 13.64 -3.55
CA PHE A 123 18.44 13.92 -3.24
C PHE A 123 17.68 12.72 -2.67
N TYR A 124 16.60 13.01 -1.94
CA TYR A 124 15.58 12.04 -1.53
C TYR A 124 14.26 12.30 -2.27
N ALA A 125 13.65 11.24 -2.79
CA ALA A 125 12.29 11.28 -3.33
C ALA A 125 11.30 10.70 -2.31
N VAL A 126 10.48 11.56 -1.70
CA VAL A 126 9.57 11.18 -0.61
C VAL A 126 8.19 10.86 -1.17
N SER A 127 7.68 9.66 -0.83
CA SER A 127 6.38 9.16 -1.30
C SER A 127 5.23 9.61 -0.40
N PHE A 128 4.01 9.65 -0.93
CA PHE A 128 2.77 9.90 -0.19
C PHE A 128 2.81 11.15 0.73
N VAL A 129 3.42 12.25 0.28
CA VAL A 129 3.51 13.49 1.06
C VAL A 129 2.14 14.17 1.13
N LYS A 130 1.59 14.38 2.33
CA LYS A 130 0.26 14.98 2.55
C LYS A 130 0.30 16.42 3.07
N ASP A 131 1.42 16.84 3.65
CA ASP A 131 1.62 18.19 4.18
C ASP A 131 3.10 18.61 4.10
N ALA A 132 3.34 19.91 4.31
CA ALA A 132 4.68 20.48 4.27
C ALA A 132 5.53 20.17 5.53
N ALA A 133 4.91 19.75 6.64
CA ALA A 133 5.61 19.52 7.89
C ALA A 133 6.63 18.38 7.74
N VAL A 134 6.26 17.30 7.05
CA VAL A 134 7.17 16.20 6.70
C VAL A 134 8.38 16.69 5.89
N VAL A 135 8.16 17.60 4.94
CA VAL A 135 9.24 18.15 4.10
C VAL A 135 10.20 18.98 4.94
N HIS A 136 9.66 19.82 5.85
CA HIS A 136 10.47 20.61 6.76
C HIS A 136 11.24 19.75 7.76
N GLU A 137 10.62 18.72 8.32
CA GLU A 137 11.28 17.75 9.20
C GLU A 137 12.49 17.11 8.51
N LEU A 138 12.28 16.59 7.30
CA LEU A 138 13.34 15.97 6.53
C LEU A 138 14.45 16.98 6.18
N LYS A 139 14.10 18.19 5.70
CA LYS A 139 15.10 19.23 5.38
C LYS A 139 15.84 19.76 6.60
N ASN A 140 15.26 19.71 7.80
CA ASN A 140 15.96 20.07 9.04
C ASN A 140 16.98 19.01 9.45
N TYR A 141 16.69 17.74 9.14
CA TYR A 141 17.62 16.64 9.36
C TYR A 141 18.74 16.61 8.31
N LEU A 142 18.40 16.86 7.05
CA LEU A 142 19.34 16.85 5.92
C LEU A 142 20.14 18.14 5.84
N ASN A 143 21.45 18.05 5.59
CA ASN A 143 22.29 19.22 5.36
C ASN A 143 22.66 19.31 3.87
N ASN A 144 22.03 20.24 3.14
CA ASN A 144 22.23 20.48 1.70
C ASN A 144 21.91 19.31 0.75
N ILE A 145 21.05 18.38 1.15
CA ILE A 145 20.51 17.33 0.26
C ILE A 145 19.11 17.75 -0.20
N HIS A 146 18.82 17.63 -1.49
CA HIS A 146 17.54 18.06 -2.05
C HIS A 146 16.40 17.10 -1.69
N VAL A 147 15.22 17.65 -1.44
CA VAL A 147 13.99 16.87 -1.20
C VAL A 147 13.02 17.05 -2.36
N ILE A 148 12.78 15.97 -3.09
CA ILE A 148 11.78 15.88 -4.14
C ILE A 148 10.55 15.19 -3.57
N VAL A 149 9.39 15.84 -3.63
CA VAL A 149 8.14 15.26 -3.12
C VAL A 149 7.35 14.60 -4.23
N LYS A 150 6.75 13.44 -3.94
CA LYS A 150 5.84 12.75 -4.87
C LYS A 150 4.40 13.01 -4.45
N ILE A 151 3.62 13.60 -5.35
CA ILE A 151 2.19 13.80 -5.21
C ILE A 151 1.47 12.57 -5.77
N GLU A 152 1.01 11.70 -4.88
CA GLU A 152 0.46 10.37 -5.20
C GLU A 152 -1.02 10.21 -4.79
N SER A 153 -1.57 11.19 -4.07
CA SER A 153 -2.86 11.09 -3.42
C SER A 153 -3.63 12.40 -3.51
N ALA A 154 -4.96 12.29 -3.53
CA ALA A 154 -5.87 13.43 -3.43
C ALA A 154 -5.72 14.19 -2.09
N ASP A 155 -5.25 13.52 -1.03
CA ASP A 155 -5.02 14.12 0.29
C ASP A 155 -3.94 15.23 0.24
N SER A 156 -3.05 15.18 -0.74
CA SER A 156 -2.02 16.21 -0.94
C SER A 156 -2.60 17.50 -1.53
N ILE A 157 -3.78 17.45 -2.18
CA ILE A 157 -4.35 18.57 -2.93
C ILE A 157 -4.66 19.79 -2.05
N PRO A 158 -5.31 19.65 -0.87
CA PRO A 158 -5.57 20.79 0.01
C PRO A 158 -4.30 21.54 0.45
N ASN A 159 -3.18 20.82 0.57
CA ASN A 159 -1.89 21.36 1.02
C ASN A 159 -0.89 21.55 -0.11
N LEU A 160 -1.30 21.41 -1.38
CA LEU A 160 -0.39 21.30 -2.51
C LEU A 160 0.56 22.51 -2.60
N HIS A 161 0.05 23.72 -2.38
CA HIS A 161 0.87 24.92 -2.44
C HIS A 161 1.97 24.97 -1.36
N SER A 162 1.66 24.56 -0.13
CA SER A 162 2.65 24.55 0.95
C SER A 162 3.68 23.45 0.75
N ILE A 163 3.26 22.27 0.27
CA ILE A 163 4.14 21.16 -0.10
C ILE A 163 5.14 21.59 -1.17
N ILE A 164 4.67 22.20 -2.26
CA ILE A 164 5.52 22.69 -3.36
C ILE A 164 6.53 23.71 -2.83
N THR A 165 6.08 24.65 -2.00
CA THR A 165 6.93 25.73 -1.45
C THR A 165 8.05 25.20 -0.54
N ALA A 166 7.78 24.12 0.20
CA ALA A 166 8.77 23.51 1.08
C ALA A 166 9.80 22.63 0.34
N SER A 167 9.39 22.05 -0.79
CA SER A 167 10.18 21.09 -1.57
C SER A 167 11.21 21.73 -2.51
N ASP A 168 12.24 20.99 -2.87
CA ASP A 168 13.22 21.38 -3.91
C ASP A 168 12.80 20.92 -5.31
N GLY A 169 11.82 20.02 -5.38
CA GLY A 169 11.22 19.55 -6.62
C GLY A 169 9.96 18.74 -6.35
N VAL A 170 9.10 18.62 -7.36
CA VAL A 170 7.82 17.91 -7.27
C VAL A 170 7.71 16.92 -8.42
N SER A 171 7.28 15.70 -8.12
CA SER A 171 6.92 14.69 -9.11
C SER A 171 5.44 14.34 -8.98
N ILE A 172 4.71 14.34 -10.08
CA ILE A 172 3.26 14.06 -10.11
C ILE A 172 3.07 12.59 -10.50
N PHE A 173 2.44 11.82 -9.62
CA PHE A 173 2.10 10.43 -9.84
C PHE A 173 0.59 10.29 -9.95
N ILE A 174 0.14 10.02 -11.17
CA ILE A 174 -1.27 9.78 -11.46
C ILE A 174 -1.48 8.26 -11.31
N ASN A 175 -2.11 7.84 -10.20
CA ASN A 175 -2.68 6.50 -10.12
C ASN A 175 -3.91 6.49 -11.04
N THR A 176 -3.74 5.99 -12.26
CA THR A 176 -4.83 5.67 -13.19
C THR A 176 -5.59 4.45 -12.72
#